data_AF-A0A1Q4I030-F1
#
_entry.id   AF-A0A1Q4I030-F1
#
_cell.length_a   1.000
_cell.length_b   1.000
_cell.length_c   1.000
_cell.angle_alpha   90.00
_cell.angle_beta   90.00
_cell.angle_gamma   90.00
#
_symmetry.space_group_name_H-M   'P 1'
#
loop_
_entity.id
_entity.type
_entity.pdbx_description
1 polymer ?
#
loop_
_entity_poly.entity_id
_entity_poly.type
_entity_poly.pdbx_seq_one_letter_code
_entity_poly.pdbx_strand_id
1 'polypeptide(L)'
;MRFIHVAAIAVLLVVPSVLVAGSAHADNGIEGYARCIGGGAQPPPPGVRPENWFPSVHVIETDMDGAVPPAQIVERLVVMGVNRPDAVRQVQCFMAYEPRG
;
A
#
# COMPACT_ATOMS: atom_id res chain seq x y z
N MET A 1 23.84 -45.02 -24.58
CA MET A 1 23.53 -44.29 -23.34
C MET A 1 24.44 -43.09 -23.23
N ARG A 2 23.88 -41.87 -23.07
CA ARG A 2 24.41 -40.74 -22.28
C ARG A 2 23.51 -39.53 -22.54
N PHE A 3 22.54 -39.35 -21.64
CA PHE A 3 21.69 -38.16 -21.57
C PHE A 3 22.52 -37.04 -20.93
N ILE A 4 22.64 -35.91 -21.62
CA ILE A 4 23.27 -34.70 -21.07
C ILE A 4 22.13 -33.80 -20.61
N HIS A 5 21.85 -33.82 -19.30
CA HIS A 5 20.97 -32.85 -18.66
C HIS A 5 21.80 -31.61 -18.30
N VAL A 6 21.56 -30.50 -19.00
CA VAL A 6 22.07 -29.20 -18.59
C VAL A 6 21.06 -28.59 -17.63
N ALA A 7 21.37 -28.63 -16.34
CA ALA A 7 20.58 -28.02 -15.29
C ALA A 7 20.64 -26.48 -15.42
N ALA A 8 19.49 -25.87 -15.71
CA ALA A 8 19.32 -24.42 -15.63
C ALA A 8 19.33 -23.99 -14.16
N ILE A 9 20.43 -23.40 -13.70
CA ILE A 9 20.50 -22.81 -12.36
C ILE A 9 19.86 -21.43 -12.45
N ALA A 10 18.58 -21.37 -12.10
CA ALA A 10 17.86 -20.12 -11.93
C ALA A 10 18.52 -19.31 -10.81
N VAL A 11 19.10 -18.17 -11.17
CA VAL A 11 19.63 -17.19 -10.21
C VAL A 11 18.43 -16.60 -9.47
N LEU A 12 18.22 -17.02 -8.23
CA LEU A 12 17.27 -16.39 -7.32
C LEU A 12 17.71 -14.94 -7.09
N LEU A 13 16.98 -14.00 -7.69
CA LEU A 13 17.08 -12.58 -7.35
C LEU A 13 16.51 -12.40 -5.94
N VAL A 14 17.39 -12.39 -4.94
CA VAL A 14 17.06 -11.97 -3.57
C VAL A 14 16.89 -10.45 -3.60
N VAL A 15 15.66 -10.00 -3.82
CA VAL A 15 15.30 -8.59 -3.59
C VAL A 15 15.36 -8.35 -2.09
N PRO A 16 16.12 -7.37 -1.59
CA PRO A 16 16.08 -7.02 -0.17
C PRO A 16 14.69 -6.48 0.12
N SER A 17 13.88 -7.27 0.83
CA SER A 17 12.69 -6.78 1.49
C SER A 17 13.16 -5.78 2.54
N VAL A 18 12.99 -4.50 2.24
CA VAL A 18 13.05 -3.43 3.24
C VAL A 18 12.03 -3.79 4.31
N LEU A 19 12.52 -4.32 5.43
CA LEU A 19 11.73 -4.50 6.64
C LEU A 19 11.37 -3.12 7.14
N VAL A 20 10.24 -2.60 6.68
CA VAL A 20 9.50 -1.55 7.39
C VAL A 20 9.10 -2.21 8.70
N ALA A 21 9.86 -1.94 9.75
CA ALA A 21 9.48 -2.29 11.10
C ALA A 21 8.19 -1.52 11.42
N GLY A 22 7.05 -2.17 11.20
CA GLY A 22 5.75 -1.66 11.63
C GLY A 22 5.79 -1.47 13.14
N SER A 23 5.53 -0.26 13.60
CA SER A 23 5.30 0.07 15.00
C SER A 23 4.27 -0.91 15.57
N ALA A 24 4.69 -1.72 16.54
CA ALA A 24 3.88 -2.77 17.14
C ALA A 24 2.59 -2.18 17.75
N HIS A 25 1.46 -2.45 17.08
CA HIS A 25 0.09 -2.50 17.58
C HIS A 25 -0.65 -1.23 18.06
N ALA A 26 0.00 -0.09 18.31
CA ALA A 26 -0.72 1.10 18.82
C ALA A 26 -1.28 2.03 17.73
N ASP A 27 -0.74 1.96 16.51
CA ASP A 27 -1.04 2.90 15.44
C ASP A 27 -1.65 2.23 14.20
N ASN A 28 -2.21 1.03 14.30
CA ASN A 28 -2.93 0.44 13.16
C ASN A 28 -4.22 1.22 12.87
N GLY A 29 -4.82 0.98 11.71
CA GLY A 29 -6.04 1.64 11.28
C GLY A 29 -5.84 3.07 10.77
N ILE A 30 -6.93 3.85 10.84
CA ILE A 30 -7.00 5.16 10.17
C ILE A 30 -6.04 6.20 10.75
N GLU A 31 -5.71 6.09 12.03
CA GLU A 31 -4.80 7.03 12.70
C GLU A 31 -3.36 6.87 12.22
N GLY A 32 -2.88 5.63 12.09
CA GLY A 32 -1.56 5.35 11.51
C GLY A 32 -1.47 5.74 10.05
N TYR A 33 -2.52 5.48 9.29
CA TYR A 33 -2.61 5.89 7.90
C TYR A 33 -2.47 7.41 7.74
N ALA A 34 -3.21 8.19 8.51
CA ALA A 34 -3.13 9.66 8.50
C ALA A 34 -1.70 10.13 8.85
N ARG A 35 -1.08 9.54 9.87
CA ARG A 35 0.29 9.88 10.27
C ARG A 35 1.33 9.51 9.21
N CYS A 36 1.15 8.36 8.55
CA CYS A 36 2.06 7.86 7.53
C CYS A 36 2.05 8.70 6.25
N ILE A 37 0.88 9.18 5.82
CA ILE A 37 0.80 10.09 4.66
C ILE A 37 1.48 11.42 4.98
N GLY A 38 1.35 11.88 6.23
CA GLY A 38 1.99 13.11 6.69
C GLY A 38 1.35 14.35 6.06
N GLY A 39 2.16 15.40 5.83
CA GLY A 39 1.68 16.62 5.16
C GLY A 39 0.59 17.40 5.92
N GLY A 40 0.48 17.18 7.24
CA GLY A 40 -0.59 17.77 8.06
C GLY A 40 -1.92 17.01 8.00
N ALA A 41 -1.97 15.83 7.37
CA ALA A 41 -3.14 14.96 7.43
C ALA A 41 -3.46 14.60 8.89
N GLN A 42 -4.68 14.90 9.30
CA GLN A 42 -5.22 14.56 10.62
C GLN A 42 -6.10 13.32 10.50
N PRO A 43 -6.21 12.49 11.56
CA PRO A 43 -7.23 11.45 11.58
C PRO A 43 -8.64 12.06 11.44
N PRO A 44 -9.62 11.28 10.95
CA PRO A 44 -10.99 11.76 10.82
C PRO A 44 -11.56 12.18 12.20
N PRO A 45 -12.37 13.25 12.26
CA PRO A 45 -13.12 13.57 13.47
C PRO A 45 -14.02 12.41 13.92
N PRO A 46 -14.36 12.32 15.22
CA PRO A 46 -15.29 11.30 15.71
C PRO A 46 -16.61 11.30 14.93
N GLY A 47 -17.05 10.12 14.49
CA GLY A 47 -18.28 9.94 13.71
C GLY A 47 -18.13 10.14 12.20
N VAL A 48 -16.96 10.54 11.70
CA VAL A 48 -16.66 10.60 10.26
C VAL A 48 -16.03 9.30 9.81
N ARG A 49 -16.60 8.67 8.77
CA ARG A 49 -16.03 7.46 8.18
C ARG A 49 -14.71 7.76 7.44
N PRO A 50 -13.70 6.87 7.54
CA PRO A 50 -12.42 7.01 6.85
C PRO A 50 -12.52 7.39 5.37
N GLU A 51 -13.44 6.76 4.64
CA GLU A 51 -13.60 6.92 3.19
C GLU A 51 -14.10 8.31 2.80
N ASN A 52 -14.89 8.94 3.68
CA ASN A 52 -15.40 10.30 3.47
C ASN A 52 -14.33 11.35 3.79
N TRP A 53 -13.40 11.02 4.67
CA TRP A 53 -12.31 11.90 5.07
C TRP A 53 -11.10 11.79 4.12
N PHE A 54 -10.80 10.58 3.67
CA PHE A 54 -9.77 10.27 2.68
C PHE A 54 -10.39 9.50 1.51
N PRO A 55 -10.84 10.17 0.44
CA PRO A 55 -11.50 9.50 -0.70
C PRO A 55 -10.66 8.39 -1.34
N SER A 56 -9.33 8.51 -1.28
CA SER A 56 -8.42 7.49 -1.78
C SER A 56 -8.42 6.19 -0.98
N VAL A 57 -8.79 6.21 0.31
CA VAL A 57 -8.94 4.99 1.13
C VAL A 57 -9.95 4.05 0.48
N HIS A 58 -11.11 4.56 0.08
CA HIS A 58 -12.14 3.74 -0.56
C HIS A 58 -11.69 3.14 -1.89
N VAL A 59 -10.97 3.93 -2.70
CA VAL A 59 -10.46 3.46 -3.99
C VAL A 59 -9.41 2.37 -3.80
N ILE A 60 -8.46 2.59 -2.89
CA ILE A 60 -7.39 1.63 -2.60
C ILE A 60 -7.98 0.35 -2.02
N GLU A 61 -8.92 0.45 -1.08
CA GLU A 61 -9.61 -0.69 -0.49
C GLU A 61 -10.32 -1.54 -1.56
N THR A 62 -11.18 -0.90 -2.37
CA THR A 62 -11.94 -1.57 -3.43
C THR A 62 -11.00 -2.29 -4.41
N ASP A 63 -9.88 -1.67 -4.74
CA ASP A 63 -8.91 -2.25 -5.66
C ASP A 63 -8.09 -3.39 -5.05
N MET A 64 -7.68 -3.26 -3.79
CA MET A 64 -6.98 -4.32 -3.07
C MET A 64 -7.87 -5.53 -2.88
N ASP A 65 -9.14 -5.34 -2.52
CA ASP A 65 -10.13 -6.41 -2.38
C ASP A 65 -10.45 -7.06 -3.74
N GLY A 66 -10.34 -6.29 -4.83
CA GLY A 66 -10.38 -6.77 -6.21
C GLY A 66 -9.08 -7.41 -6.71
N ALA A 67 -8.08 -7.60 -5.84
CA ALA A 67 -6.76 -8.14 -6.16
C ALA A 67 -6.01 -7.37 -7.28
N VAL A 68 -6.28 -6.06 -7.42
CA VAL A 68 -5.54 -5.19 -8.33
C VAL A 68 -4.12 -4.99 -7.78
N PRO A 69 -3.06 -5.16 -8.59
CA PRO A 69 -1.69 -4.98 -8.13
C PRO A 69 -1.43 -3.55 -7.62
N PRO A 70 -0.68 -3.35 -6.51
CA PRO A 70 -0.48 -2.03 -5.91
C PRO A 70 0.04 -0.95 -6.87
N ALA A 71 0.94 -1.33 -7.80
CA ALA A 71 1.44 -0.41 -8.82
C ALA A 71 0.34 0.10 -9.77
N GLN A 72 -0.66 -0.72 -10.09
CA GLN A 72 -1.81 -0.30 -10.91
C GLN A 72 -2.74 0.63 -10.12
N ILE A 73 -2.88 0.41 -8.81
CA ILE A 73 -3.63 1.31 -7.92
C ILE A 73 -2.98 2.70 -7.88
N VAL A 74 -1.65 2.75 -7.77
CA VAL A 74 -0.90 4.02 -7.88
C VAL A 74 -1.21 4.75 -9.19
N GLU A 75 -1.15 4.06 -10.33
CA GLU A 75 -1.46 4.68 -11.62
C GLU A 75 -2.91 5.18 -11.69
N ARG A 76 -3.87 4.44 -11.10
CA ARG A 76 -5.26 4.89 -11.02
C ARG A 76 -5.40 6.17 -10.20
N LEU A 77 -4.77 6.25 -9.03
CA LEU A 77 -4.77 7.47 -8.22
C LEU A 77 -4.18 8.65 -9.00
N VAL A 78 -3.14 8.41 -9.79
CA VAL A 78 -2.54 9.44 -10.67
C VAL A 78 -3.50 9.90 -11.76
N VAL A 79 -4.22 8.99 -12.42
CA VAL A 79 -5.26 9.33 -13.41
C VAL A 79 -6.39 10.16 -12.79
N MET A 80 -6.69 9.95 -11.50
CA MET A 80 -7.66 10.75 -10.75
C MET A 80 -7.11 12.09 -10.22
N GLY A 81 -5.86 12.42 -10.53
CA GLY A 81 -5.25 13.72 -10.21
C GLY A 81 -4.41 13.75 -8.94
N VAL A 82 -4.19 12.64 -8.25
CA VAL A 82 -3.20 12.56 -7.15
C VAL A 82 -1.81 12.61 -7.76
N ASN A 83 -0.90 13.45 -7.25
CA ASN A 83 0.48 13.42 -7.76
C ASN A 83 1.14 12.06 -7.45
N ARG A 84 2.03 11.61 -8.34
CA ARG A 84 2.62 10.25 -8.27
C ARG A 84 3.32 9.95 -6.92
N PRO A 85 4.17 10.83 -6.36
CA PRO A 85 4.78 10.59 -5.05
C PRO A 85 3.75 10.37 -3.93
N ASP A 86 2.68 11.16 -3.90
CA ASP A 86 1.63 11.02 -2.90
C ASP A 86 0.78 9.77 -3.13
N ALA A 87 0.49 9.42 -4.38
CA ALA A 87 -0.20 8.18 -4.73
C ALA A 87 0.58 6.94 -4.26
N VAL A 88 1.90 6.92 -4.50
CA VAL A 88 2.79 5.85 -3.99
C VAL A 88 2.73 5.79 -2.46
N ARG A 89 2.85 6.94 -1.80
CA ARG A 89 2.80 7.01 -0.33
C ARG A 89 1.47 6.52 0.22
N GLN A 90 0.35 6.96 -0.35
CA GLN A 90 -0.99 6.55 0.07
C GLN A 90 -1.18 5.04 -0.02
N VAL A 91 -0.76 4.40 -1.12
CA VAL A 91 -0.85 2.93 -1.27
C VAL A 91 0.06 2.20 -0.27
N GLN A 92 1.30 2.66 -0.08
CA GLN A 92 2.23 2.07 0.91
C GLN A 92 1.69 2.19 2.34
N CYS A 93 1.19 3.37 2.71
CA CYS A 93 0.59 3.62 4.02
C CYS A 93 -0.68 2.78 4.23
N PHE A 94 -1.51 2.63 3.20
CA PHE A 94 -2.70 1.79 3.27
C PHE A 94 -2.32 0.33 3.59
N MET A 95 -1.32 -0.22 2.89
CA MET A 95 -0.86 -1.59 3.13
C MET A 95 -0.21 -1.78 4.50
N ALA A 96 0.48 -0.76 5.01
CA ALA A 96 1.17 -0.83 6.29
C ALA A 96 0.24 -0.72 7.50
N TYR A 97 -0.84 0.04 7.37
CA TYR A 97 -1.70 0.40 8.50
C TYR A 97 -3.12 -0.15 8.40
N GLU A 98 -3.54 -0.63 7.23
CA GLU A 98 -4.88 -1.17 6.96
C GLU A 98 -5.98 -0.29 7.57
N PRO A 99 -6.20 0.93 7.03
CA PRO A 99 -7.12 1.94 7.59
C PRO A 99 -8.61 1.56 7.57
N ARG A 100 -8.92 0.28 7.36
CA ARG A 100 -10.26 -0.30 7.29
C ARG A 100 -10.91 -0.20 8.67
N GLY A 101 -12.19 0.17 8.71
CA GLY A 101 -12.99 0.30 9.94
C GLY A 101 -14.37 -0.30 9.77
#